data_AF-A0A914SAN0-F1
#
_entry.id   AF-A0A914SAN0-F1
#
_cell.length_a   1.000
_cell.length_b   1.000
_cell.length_c   1.000
_cell.angle_alpha   90.00
_cell.angle_beta   90.00
_cell.angle_gamma   90.00
#
_symmetry.space_group_name_H-M   'P 1'
#
loop_
_entity.id
_entity.type
_entity.pdbx_description
1 polymer ?
#
loop_
_entity_poly.entity_id
_entity_poly.type
_entity_poly.pdbx_seq_one_letter_code
_entity_poly.pdbx_strand_id
1 'polypeptide(L)' 'LQYPTKIGDHDVKYVRDLTTGYDNEQPGNKPILPISTSSDMITFTLASGSLATVRASGTEPKVKYYIELKTAPGKEE' A
#
# COMPACT_ATOMS: atom_id res chain seq x y z
N LEU A 1 12.92 6.52 -6.18
CA LEU A 1 11.75 6.64 -5.28
C LEU A 1 12.18 6.17 -3.91
N GLN A 2 11.98 6.98 -2.87
CA GLN A 2 12.28 6.59 -1.50
C GLN A 2 10.94 6.48 -0.77
N TYR A 3 10.52 5.25 -0.49
CA TYR A 3 9.31 4.98 0.28
C TYR A 3 9.66 4.77 1.77
N PRO A 4 8.72 5.00 2.69
CA PRO A 4 8.91 4.64 4.09
C PRO A 4 9.26 3.16 4.23
N THR A 5 10.25 2.86 5.07
CA THR A 5 10.61 1.49 5.44
C THR A 5 9.85 1.00 6.67
N LYS A 6 9.13 1.90 7.35
CA LYS A 6 8.27 1.63 8.51
C LYS A 6 6.98 2.44 8.43
N ILE A 7 5.90 1.91 9.00
CA ILE A 7 4.65 2.62 9.29
C ILE A 7 4.33 2.39 10.77
N GLY A 8 4.42 3.45 11.58
CA GLY A 8 4.45 3.30 13.03
C GLY A 8 5.61 2.39 13.44
N ASP A 9 5.33 1.39 14.26
CA ASP A 9 6.31 0.40 14.72
C ASP A 9 6.46 -0.79 13.76
N HIS A 10 5.68 -0.85 12.68
CA HIS A 10 5.65 -1.98 11.76
C HIS A 10 6.60 -1.77 10.57
N ASP A 11 7.41 -2.77 10.26
CA ASP A 11 8.26 -2.77 9.06
C ASP A 11 7.43 -2.91 7.79
N VAL A 12 7.78 -2.12 6.77
CA VAL A 12 7.24 -2.25 5.41
C VAL A 12 8.00 -3.36 4.70
N LYS A 13 7.29 -4.39 4.27
CA LYS A 13 7.83 -5.51 3.52
C LYS A 13 7.81 -5.24 2.01
N TYR A 14 6.68 -4.78 1.50
CA TYR A 14 6.50 -4.44 0.09
C TYR A 14 5.77 -3.12 -0.09
N VAL A 15 6.02 -2.48 -1.22
CA VAL A 15 5.35 -1.26 -1.67
C VAL A 15 4.85 -1.49 -3.09
N ARG A 16 3.56 -1.22 -3.29
CA ARG A 16 2.93 -1.11 -4.59
C ARG A 16 2.47 0.33 -4.78
N ASP A 17 2.91 0.95 -5.86
CA ASP A 17 2.53 2.29 -6.28
C ASP A 17 2.01 2.17 -7.73
N LEU A 18 0.67 2.20 -7.86
CA LEU A 18 -0.01 2.09 -9.14
C LEU A 18 -0.03 3.41 -9.92
N THR A 19 0.57 4.46 -9.37
CA THR A 19 0.75 5.75 -10.04
C THR A 19 2.04 5.75 -10.85
N THR A 20 3.11 5.20 -10.27
CA THR A 20 4.42 5.11 -10.92
C THR A 20 4.65 3.77 -11.63
N GLY A 21 3.80 2.77 -11.37
CA GLY A 21 3.98 1.42 -11.91
C GLY A 21 5.07 0.63 -11.20
N TYR A 22 5.28 0.91 -9.92
CA TYR A 22 6.26 0.23 -9.08
C TYR A 22 5.56 -0.78 -8.18
N ASP A 23 6.07 -2.02 -8.13
CA ASP A 23 5.62 -3.03 -7.18
C ASP A 23 6.74 -4.02 -6.91
N ASN A 24 7.40 -3.89 -5.76
CA ASN A 24 8.52 -4.77 -5.39
C ASN A 24 8.11 -6.12 -4.80
N GLU A 25 6.82 -6.40 -4.69
CA GLU A 25 6.33 -7.75 -4.41
C GLU A 25 6.41 -8.64 -5.65
N GLN A 26 6.37 -8.03 -6.84
CA GLN A 26 6.25 -8.72 -8.12
C GLN A 26 7.58 -8.76 -8.90
N PRO A 27 7.77 -9.78 -9.77
CA PRO A 27 8.98 -9.89 -10.58
C PRO A 27 9.26 -8.63 -11.42
N GLY A 28 10.52 -8.19 -11.39
CA GLY A 28 10.95 -7.01 -12.15
C GLY A 28 10.44 -5.68 -11.60
N ASN A 29 9.91 -5.66 -10.37
CA ASN A 29 9.37 -4.49 -9.69
C ASN A 29 8.17 -3.84 -10.40
N LYS A 30 7.34 -4.65 -11.07
CA LYS A 30 6.20 -4.19 -11.88
C LYS A 30 4.87 -4.77 -11.38
N PRO A 31 3.82 -3.95 -11.22
CA PRO A 31 2.53 -4.42 -10.76
C PRO A 31 1.86 -5.31 -11.81
N ILE A 32 1.10 -6.29 -11.33
CA ILE A 32 0.16 -7.07 -12.15
C ILE A 32 -1.19 -6.34 -12.33
N LEU A 33 -1.44 -5.31 -11.52
CA LEU A 33 -2.65 -4.50 -11.57
C LEU A 33 -2.49 -3.33 -12.56
N PRO A 34 -3.60 -2.83 -13.13
CA PRO A 34 -3.57 -1.66 -14.01
C PRO A 34 -2.94 -0.44 -13.32
N ILE A 35 -2.08 0.25 -14.07
CA ILE A 35 -1.44 1.51 -13.66
C ILE A 35 -2.36 2.67 -14.07
N SER A 36 -2.48 3.67 -13.21
CA SER A 36 -3.20 4.90 -13.51
C SER A 36 -2.47 6.09 -12.90
N THR A 37 -1.87 6.90 -13.76
CA THR A 37 -1.11 8.11 -13.35
C THR A 37 -2.02 9.21 -12.82
N SER A 38 -3.34 9.11 -12.98
CA SER A 38 -4.34 10.05 -12.47
C SER A 38 -5.04 9.57 -11.21
N SER A 39 -4.79 8.33 -10.79
CA SER A 39 -5.40 7.72 -9.61
C SER A 39 -4.29 7.41 -8.61
N ASP A 40 -3.80 8.45 -7.93
CA ASP A 40 -2.77 8.31 -6.89
C ASP A 40 -3.15 7.20 -5.92
N MET A 41 -2.37 6.11 -5.87
CA MET A 41 -2.67 4.93 -5.06
C MET A 41 -1.40 4.17 -4.69
N ILE A 42 -1.11 4.16 -3.39
CA ILE A 42 0.04 3.48 -2.81
C ILE A 42 -0.45 2.51 -1.74
N THR A 43 -0.03 1.26 -1.85
CA THR A 43 -0.29 0.18 -0.87
C THR A 43 1.03 -0.28 -0.26
N PHE A 44 1.07 -0.28 1.06
CA PHE A 44 2.15 -0.81 1.87
C PHE A 44 1.73 -2.15 2.43
N THR A 45 2.51 -3.19 2.14
CA THR A 45 2.38 -4.49 2.79
C THR A 45 3.35 -4.53 3.95
N LEU A 46 2.82 -4.66 5.17
CA LEU A 46 3.62 -4.72 6.39
C LEU A 46 4.16 -6.14 6.61
N ALA A 47 5.23 -6.26 7.40
CA ALA A 47 5.85 -7.55 7.72
C ALA A 47 4.89 -8.54 8.42
N SER A 48 3.87 -8.03 9.13
CA SER A 48 2.78 -8.82 9.73
C SER A 48 1.82 -9.43 8.69
N GLY A 49 1.85 -8.94 7.45
CA GLY A 49 0.86 -9.23 6.41
C GLY A 49 -0.35 -8.30 6.43
N SER A 50 -0.41 -7.32 7.34
CA SER A 50 -1.39 -6.23 7.28
C SER A 50 -1.09 -5.30 6.11
N LEU A 51 -2.11 -4.60 5.62
CA LEU A 51 -2.03 -3.66 4.51
C LEU A 51 -2.44 -2.26 4.94
N ALA A 52 -1.76 -1.25 4.41
CA ALA A 52 -2.17 0.14 4.48
C ALA A 52 -2.18 0.73 3.08
N THR A 53 -3.33 1.22 2.61
CA THR A 53 -3.47 1.84 1.30
C THR A 53 -3.89 3.29 1.44
N VAL A 54 -3.18 4.19 0.76
CA VAL A 54 -3.54 5.60 0.65
C VAL A 54 -3.83 5.90 -0.82
N ARG A 55 -4.93 6.60 -1.09
CA ARG A 55 -5.30 6.99 -2.45
C ARG A 55 -5.94 8.37 -2.53
N ALA A 56 -5.83 9.01 -3.69
CA ALA A 56 -6.68 10.13 -4.04
C ALA A 56 -8.11 9.65 -4.39
N SER A 57 -9.10 10.48 -4.03
CA SER A 57 -10.46 10.34 -4.53
C SER A 57 -10.53 10.89 -5.96
N GLY A 58 -11.19 10.16 -6.87
CA GLY A 58 -11.30 10.57 -8.27
C GLY A 58 -12.36 11.66 -8.54
N THR A 59 -13.25 11.95 -7.59
CA THR A 59 -14.38 12.87 -7.78
C THR A 59 -14.35 14.11 -6.89
N GLU A 60 -13.53 14.10 -5.84
CA GLU A 60 -13.49 15.16 -4.83
C GLU A 60 -12.05 15.36 -4.36
N PRO A 61 -11.66 16.55 -3.88
CA PRO A 61 -10.31 16.82 -3.37
C PRO A 61 -10.12 16.21 -1.97
N LYS A 62 -10.13 14.87 -1.91
CA LYS A 62 -10.04 14.09 -0.66
C LYS A 62 -9.00 12.98 -0.80
N VAL A 63 -8.27 12.73 0.28
CA VAL A 63 -7.45 11.54 0.45
C VAL A 63 -8.28 10.48 1.16
N LYS A 64 -8.26 9.24 0.65
CA LYS A 64 -8.87 8.06 1.28
C LYS A 64 -7.77 7.14 1.75
N TYR A 65 -7.97 6.52 2.91
CA TYR A 65 -7.08 5.49 3.41
C TYR A 65 -7.87 4.25 3.83
N TYR A 66 -7.26 3.10 3.64
CA TYR A 66 -7.78 1.79 4.02
C TYR A 66 -6.70 1.07 4.81
N ILE A 67 -7.10 0.43 5.91
CA ILE A 67 -6.22 -0.38 6.73
C ILE A 67 -6.87 -1.75 6.86
N GLU A 68 -6.14 -2.78 6.45
CA GLU A 68 -6.54 -4.17 6.61
C GLU A 68 -5.56 -4.82 7.59
N LEU A 69 -6.06 -5.16 8.78
CA LEU A 69 -5.24 -5.76 9.83
C LEU A 69 -5.37 -7.28 9.79
N LYS A 70 -4.23 -7.96 9.81
CA LYS A 70 -4.17 -9.40 9.97
C LYS A 70 -3.72 -9.73 11.39
N THR A 71 -4.63 -10.27 12.20
CA THR A 71 -4.38 -10.65 13.59
C THR A 71 -4.51 -12.16 13.77
N ALA A 72 -3.94 -12.68 14.86
CA ALA A 72 -4.21 -14.05 15.27
C ALA A 72 -5.67 -14.17 15.73
N PRO A 73 -6.33 -15.34 15.55
CA PRO A 73 -7.68 -15.55 16.04
C PRO A 73 -7.79 -15.20 17.54
N GLY A 74 -8.80 -14.40 17.89
CA GLY A 74 -9.07 -14.00 19.29
C GLY A 74 -8.19 -12.89 19.85
N LYS A 75 -7.30 -12.29 19.05
CA LYS A 75 -6.59 -11.05 19.43
C LYS A 75 -7.36 -9.83 18.92
N GLU A 76 -7.72 -8.96 19.86
CA GLU A 76 -8.08 -7.55 19.58
C GLU A 76 -6.78 -6.73 19.64
N GLU A 77 -6.57 -5.84 18.67
CA GLU A 77 -5.45 -4.88 18.65
C GLU A 77 -5.79 -3.61 19.43
#